data_AF-A0AAD3CTS7-F1
#
_entry.id   AF-A0AAD3CTS7-F1
#
_cell.length_a   1.000
_cell.length_b   1.000
_cell.length_c   1.000
_cell.angle_alpha   90.00
_cell.angle_beta   90.00
_cell.angle_gamma   90.00
#
_symmetry.space_group_name_H-M   'P 1'
#
loop_
_entity.id
_entity.type
_entity.pdbx_description
1 polymer ?
#
loop_
_entity_poly.entity_id
_entity_poly.type
_entity_poly.pdbx_seq_one_letter_code
_entity_poly.pdbx_strand_id
1 'polypeptide(L)'
;MANDLPTGTNLEKRQHSNTSLCPCCKIAEETTVHLMSCPDTNCFRETLLTEFDTFMASIDTELQLRNFLVAGIRSWMDNPDRGIIPVNLSRDFLPIASKQNNIGWYSTILGFIHKDIIRYQHTYYNQLQSRRTGTAWAKHVITKLWNMTYQMWAERNRLLHNTSTIDEFRGLESLELSIKIELSRGLRSLPRSIYSHHFRLDPNTIQDLSTETKKEWLLLIRSAREAHMDAPVDEFSHNDILREWIGLDPIKRT
;
A
#
# COMPACT_ATOMS: atom_id res chain seq x y z
N MET A 1 3.15 13.45 12.68
CA MET A 1 1.90 13.01 12.03
C MET A 1 1.69 11.56 12.38
N ALA A 2 0.48 11.19 12.79
CA ALA A 2 0.17 9.80 13.10
C ALA A 2 0.26 8.96 11.82
N ASN A 3 0.98 7.84 11.88
CA ASN A 3 1.15 6.90 10.78
C ASN A 3 -0.13 6.04 10.67
N ASP A 4 -1.24 6.64 10.25
CA ASP A 4 -2.58 6.00 10.30
C ASP A 4 -3.07 5.45 8.95
N LEU A 5 -2.30 5.68 7.87
CA LEU A 5 -2.65 5.16 6.55
C LEU A 5 -2.77 3.63 6.58
N PRO A 6 -3.71 3.03 5.84
CA PRO A 6 -3.90 1.58 5.82
C PRO A 6 -2.82 0.88 4.98
N THR A 7 -1.56 1.01 5.42
CA THR A 7 -0.40 0.28 4.89
C THR A 7 -0.37 -1.13 5.46
N GLY A 8 0.31 -2.06 4.81
CA GLY A 8 0.47 -3.45 5.24
C GLY A 8 0.87 -3.56 6.71
N THR A 9 1.91 -2.82 7.13
CA THR A 9 2.33 -2.75 8.55
C THR A 9 1.21 -2.32 9.51
N ASN A 10 0.31 -1.43 9.10
CA ASN A 10 -0.80 -0.99 9.91
C ASN A 10 -2.01 -1.93 9.82
N LEU A 11 -2.23 -2.57 8.68
CA LEU A 11 -3.29 -3.55 8.47
C LEU A 11 -3.03 -4.82 9.28
N GLU A 12 -1.78 -5.28 9.32
CA GLU A 12 -1.37 -6.41 10.17
C GLU A 12 -1.55 -6.08 11.65
N LYS A 13 -1.08 -4.90 12.11
CA LYS A 13 -1.29 -4.43 13.48
C LYS A 13 -2.77 -4.32 13.88
N ARG A 14 -3.63 -3.96 12.92
CA ARG A 14 -5.09 -3.85 13.10
C ARG A 14 -5.82 -5.18 12.86
N GLN A 15 -5.10 -6.28 12.61
CA GLN A 15 -5.68 -7.61 12.38
C GLN A 15 -6.57 -7.71 11.14
N HIS A 16 -6.33 -6.88 10.12
CA HIS A 16 -7.03 -6.91 8.83
C HIS A 16 -6.26 -7.65 7.72
N SER A 17 -5.00 -8.03 7.99
CA SER A 17 -4.08 -8.73 7.09
C SER A 17 -3.20 -9.67 7.91
N ASN A 18 -2.76 -10.78 7.33
CA ASN A 18 -1.79 -11.70 7.94
C ASN A 18 -0.35 -11.36 7.57
N THR A 19 -0.14 -10.28 6.82
CA THR A 19 1.17 -9.84 6.38
C THR A 19 1.29 -8.32 6.38
N SER A 20 2.49 -7.84 6.70
CA SER A 20 2.90 -6.44 6.59
C SER A 20 3.41 -6.04 5.20
N LEU A 21 3.53 -7.00 4.26
CA LEU A 21 4.14 -6.79 2.94
C LEU A 21 3.36 -5.79 2.07
N CYS A 22 4.07 -5.19 1.11
CA CYS A 22 3.48 -4.33 0.10
C CYS A 22 2.73 -5.14 -0.97
N PRO A 23 1.47 -4.79 -1.30
CA PRO A 23 0.73 -5.52 -2.34
C PRO A 23 1.29 -5.27 -3.75
N CYS A 24 2.05 -4.20 -3.95
CA CYS A 24 2.68 -3.92 -5.24
C CYS A 24 3.90 -4.82 -5.47
N CYS A 25 4.87 -4.84 -4.55
CA CYS A 25 6.12 -5.58 -4.74
C CYS A 25 6.20 -6.94 -4.02
N LYS A 26 5.34 -7.18 -3.03
CA LYS A 26 5.29 -8.41 -2.23
C LYS A 26 6.61 -8.82 -1.55
N ILE A 27 7.56 -7.89 -1.42
CA ILE A 27 8.92 -8.15 -0.89
C ILE A 27 9.18 -7.38 0.40
N ALA A 28 8.93 -6.07 0.41
CA ALA A 28 9.22 -5.21 1.55
C ALA A 28 7.98 -4.96 2.40
N GLU A 29 8.18 -4.72 3.70
CA GLU A 29 7.13 -4.21 4.58
C GLU A 29 6.60 -2.88 4.06
N GLU A 30 5.28 -2.78 3.97
CA GLU A 30 4.65 -1.57 3.48
C GLU A 30 4.52 -0.54 4.61
N THR A 31 5.33 0.50 4.51
CA THR A 31 5.21 1.74 5.28
C THR A 31 4.65 2.85 4.41
N THR A 32 4.28 3.98 5.01
CA THR A 32 3.86 5.17 4.26
C THR A 32 4.96 5.67 3.31
N VAL A 33 6.23 5.52 3.70
CA VAL A 33 7.37 5.86 2.85
C VAL A 33 7.46 4.88 1.69
N HIS A 34 7.39 3.56 1.96
CA HIS A 34 7.45 2.55 0.91
C HIS A 34 6.32 2.71 -0.11
N LEU A 35 5.10 3.09 0.32
CA LEU A 35 3.99 3.37 -0.60
C LEU A 35 4.35 4.40 -1.67
N MET A 36 5.12 5.44 -1.31
CA MET A 36 5.53 6.50 -2.22
C MET A 36 6.85 6.21 -2.95
N SER A 37 7.63 5.23 -2.49
CA SER A 37 8.95 4.88 -3.01
C SER A 37 9.04 3.44 -3.53
N CYS A 38 7.91 2.76 -3.73
CA CYS A 38 7.89 1.36 -4.11
C CYS A 38 8.52 1.19 -5.51
N PRO A 39 9.52 0.28 -5.68
CA PRO A 39 10.17 0.05 -6.98
C PRO A 39 9.18 -0.36 -8.08
N ASP A 40 8.22 -1.22 -7.76
CA ASP A 40 7.27 -1.77 -8.75
C ASP A 40 6.21 -0.75 -9.19
N THR A 41 6.17 0.42 -8.55
CA THR A 41 5.31 1.54 -8.96
C THR A 41 6.07 2.59 -9.79
N ASN A 42 7.34 2.36 -10.13
CA ASN A 42 8.20 3.38 -10.74
C ASN A 42 7.62 3.99 -12.03
N CYS A 43 7.07 3.16 -12.92
CA CYS A 43 6.45 3.66 -14.15
C CYS A 43 5.26 4.60 -13.87
N PHE A 44 4.43 4.25 -12.90
CA PHE A 44 3.31 5.07 -12.46
C PHE A 44 3.77 6.36 -11.77
N ARG A 45 4.79 6.29 -10.91
CA ARG A 45 5.41 7.47 -10.27
C ARG A 45 5.95 8.45 -11.30
N GLU A 46 6.64 7.96 -12.34
CA GLU A 46 7.16 8.81 -13.42
C GLU A 46 6.04 9.48 -14.23
N THR A 47 4.90 8.81 -14.43
CA THR A 47 3.71 9.43 -15.04
C THR A 47 3.19 10.57 -14.17
N LEU A 48 3.02 10.34 -12.87
CA LEU A 48 2.58 11.37 -11.93
C LEU A 48 3.55 12.56 -11.84
N LEU A 49 4.85 12.29 -11.86
CA LEU A 49 5.90 13.33 -11.88
C LEU A 49 5.84 14.16 -13.16
N THR A 50 5.62 13.52 -14.31
CA THR A 50 5.46 14.20 -15.60
C THR A 50 4.22 15.10 -15.60
N GLU A 51 3.10 14.62 -15.04
CA GLU A 51 1.91 15.44 -14.87
C GLU A 51 2.13 16.62 -13.91
N PHE A 52 2.92 16.42 -12.86
CA PHE A 52 3.26 17.47 -11.90
C PHE A 52 4.16 18.54 -12.51
N ASP A 53 5.17 18.15 -13.29
CA ASP A 53 6.01 19.09 -14.05
C ASP A 53 5.19 19.88 -15.07
N THR A 54 4.34 19.19 -15.84
CA THR A 54 3.43 19.81 -16.82
C THR A 54 2.48 20.81 -16.14
N PHE A 55 1.95 20.45 -14.97
CA PHE A 55 1.11 21.34 -14.18
C PHE A 55 1.87 22.57 -13.66
N MET A 56 3.10 22.39 -13.14
CA MET A 56 3.90 23.52 -12.68
C MET A 56 4.24 24.48 -13.84
N ALA A 57 4.48 23.93 -15.04
CA ALA A 57 4.65 24.72 -16.25
C ALA A 57 3.38 25.52 -16.59
N SER A 58 2.20 24.90 -16.52
CA SER A 58 0.93 25.55 -16.88
C SER A 58 0.52 26.71 -15.95
N ILE A 59 1.02 26.73 -14.72
CA ILE A 59 0.83 27.84 -13.78
C ILE A 59 1.99 28.84 -13.79
N ASP A 60 2.90 28.78 -14.77
CA ASP A 60 4.08 29.65 -14.91
C ASP A 60 5.00 29.60 -13.67
N THR A 61 5.31 28.40 -13.19
CA THR A 61 6.33 28.22 -12.15
C THR A 61 7.71 28.54 -12.73
N GLU A 62 8.53 29.29 -11.99
CA GLU A 62 9.90 29.62 -12.38
C GLU A 62 10.70 28.34 -12.68
N LEU A 63 11.48 28.33 -13.75
CA LEU A 63 12.10 27.13 -14.32
C LEU A 63 13.07 26.44 -13.35
N GLN A 64 13.95 27.20 -12.69
CA GLN A 64 14.90 26.64 -11.71
C GLN A 64 14.18 26.05 -10.49
N LEU A 65 13.14 26.72 -9.99
CA LEU A 65 12.30 26.23 -8.91
C LEU A 65 11.54 24.95 -9.32
N ARG A 66 10.96 24.94 -10.52
CA ARG A 66 10.27 23.77 -11.08
C ARG A 66 11.21 22.57 -11.13
N ASN A 67 12.37 22.73 -11.76
CA ASN A 67 13.38 21.68 -11.89
C ASN A 67 13.86 21.18 -10.52
N PHE A 68 14.07 22.09 -9.56
CA PHE A 68 14.45 21.75 -8.19
C PHE A 68 13.42 20.86 -7.50
N LEU A 69 12.13 21.22 -7.57
CA LEU A 69 11.06 20.44 -6.94
C LEU A 69 10.89 19.07 -7.61
N VAL A 70 10.86 19.01 -8.95
CA VAL A 70 10.71 17.73 -9.67
C VAL A 70 11.89 16.80 -9.38
N ALA A 71 13.12 17.30 -9.47
CA ALA A 71 14.31 16.49 -9.25
C ALA A 71 14.41 15.98 -7.81
N GLY A 72 14.06 16.83 -6.84
CA GLY A 72 14.07 16.46 -5.43
C GLY A 72 13.03 15.40 -5.07
N ILE A 73 11.80 15.57 -5.56
CA ILE A 73 10.72 14.60 -5.36
C ILE A 73 11.07 13.27 -6.04
N ARG A 74 11.50 13.30 -7.31
CA ARG A 74 11.92 12.09 -8.04
C ARG A 74 13.01 11.35 -7.29
N SER A 75 14.08 12.05 -6.91
CA SER A 75 15.19 11.45 -6.16
C SER A 75 14.73 10.72 -4.92
N TRP A 76 13.87 11.37 -4.14
CA TRP A 76 13.42 10.82 -2.88
C TRP A 76 12.51 9.63 -3.09
N MET A 77 11.64 9.66 -4.11
CA MET A 77 10.82 8.51 -4.47
C MET A 77 11.66 7.33 -4.98
N ASP A 78 12.79 7.58 -5.65
CA ASP A 78 13.67 6.51 -6.12
C ASP A 78 14.51 5.90 -5.01
N ASN A 79 14.97 6.72 -4.07
CA ASN A 79 15.70 6.29 -2.90
C ASN A 79 15.51 7.30 -1.75
N PRO A 80 14.63 7.00 -0.78
CA PRO A 80 14.37 7.88 0.37
C PRO A 80 15.59 8.10 1.27
N ASP A 81 16.54 7.15 1.27
CA ASP A 81 17.77 7.20 2.06
C ASP A 81 18.88 7.97 1.33
N ARG A 82 18.67 8.29 0.05
CA ARG A 82 19.60 9.11 -0.72
C ARG A 82 19.58 10.54 -0.14
N GLY A 83 20.77 11.04 0.17
CA GLY A 83 20.97 12.43 0.54
C GLY A 83 20.56 13.41 -0.57
N ILE A 84 20.70 14.70 -0.28
CA ILE A 84 20.32 15.79 -1.18
C ILE A 84 21.00 15.63 -2.56
N ILE A 85 20.23 15.67 -3.65
CA ILE A 85 20.80 15.69 -5.00
C ILE A 85 21.48 17.05 -5.25
N PRO A 86 22.73 17.05 -5.75
CA PRO A 86 23.35 18.25 -6.28
C PRO A 86 22.64 18.67 -7.57
N VAL A 87 21.76 19.66 -7.48
CA VAL A 87 21.21 20.36 -8.67
C VAL A 87 22.11 21.55 -8.96
N ASN A 88 22.36 21.85 -10.24
CA ASN A 88 23.07 23.08 -10.63
C ASN A 88 22.15 24.29 -10.36
N LEU A 89 22.25 24.86 -9.16
CA LEU A 89 21.42 25.96 -8.70
C LEU A 89 22.20 27.28 -8.75
N SER A 90 21.48 28.37 -9.02
CA SER A 90 22.08 29.71 -8.98
C SER A 90 22.53 30.04 -7.55
N ARG A 91 23.56 30.89 -7.43
CA ARG A 91 24.07 31.33 -6.12
C ARG A 91 22.99 31.93 -5.23
N ASP A 92 22.02 32.63 -5.83
CA ASP A 92 20.94 33.30 -5.11
C ASP A 92 19.84 32.31 -4.66
N PHE A 93 19.67 31.20 -5.36
CA PHE A 93 18.68 30.17 -5.03
C PHE A 93 19.21 29.09 -4.07
N LEU A 94 20.53 28.87 -4.01
CA LEU A 94 21.15 27.88 -3.11
C LEU A 94 20.69 28.00 -1.64
N PRO A 95 20.65 29.20 -1.01
CA PRO A 95 20.17 29.32 0.37
C PRO A 95 18.68 28.97 0.53
N ILE A 96 17.87 29.21 -0.51
CA ILE A 96 16.44 28.91 -0.52
C ILE A 96 16.22 27.40 -0.62
N ALA A 97 16.92 26.76 -1.56
CA ALA A 97 16.90 25.32 -1.77
C ALA A 97 17.37 24.56 -0.53
N SER A 98 18.44 25.02 0.13
CA SER A 98 18.94 24.42 1.38
C SER A 98 17.86 24.40 2.47
N LYS A 99 17.11 25.49 2.64
CA LYS A 99 16.01 25.54 3.62
C LYS A 99 14.87 24.58 3.28
N GLN A 100 14.53 24.42 1.99
CA GLN A 100 13.54 23.44 1.57
C GLN A 100 14.05 22.00 1.80
N ASN A 101 15.30 21.72 1.47
CA ASN A 101 15.90 20.40 1.72
C ASN A 101 15.89 20.02 3.21
N ASN A 102 16.10 21.00 4.09
CA ASN A 102 16.02 20.79 5.55
C ASN A 102 14.60 20.45 6.05
N ILE A 103 13.54 20.80 5.32
CA ILE A 103 12.17 20.35 5.62
C ILE A 103 12.02 18.84 5.31
N GLY A 104 12.76 18.35 4.33
CA GLY A 104 12.71 16.98 3.84
C GLY A 104 11.69 16.77 2.72
N TRP A 105 12.00 15.87 1.80
CA TRP A 105 11.18 15.62 0.61
C TRP A 105 9.88 14.87 0.92
N TYR A 106 9.88 13.97 1.91
CA TYR A 106 8.64 13.39 2.43
C TYR A 106 7.66 14.46 2.89
N SER A 107 8.11 15.37 3.77
CA SER A 107 7.32 16.52 4.22
C SER A 107 6.90 17.41 3.03
N THR A 108 7.80 17.63 2.07
CA THR A 108 7.49 18.43 0.86
C THR A 108 6.30 17.84 0.10
N ILE A 109 6.28 16.52 -0.14
CA ILE A 109 5.19 15.80 -0.81
C ILE A 109 3.88 15.90 0.01
N LEU A 110 3.98 15.91 1.34
CA LEU A 110 2.85 16.17 2.24
C LEU A 110 2.40 17.65 2.28
N GLY A 111 3.03 18.53 1.50
CA GLY A 111 2.62 19.92 1.34
C GLY A 111 3.44 20.94 2.13
N PHE A 112 4.53 20.53 2.78
CA PHE A 112 5.40 21.48 3.50
C PHE A 112 6.34 22.22 2.54
N ILE A 113 5.90 23.38 2.07
CA ILE A 113 6.70 24.28 1.23
C ILE A 113 7.24 25.44 2.08
N HIS A 114 8.56 25.63 2.08
CA HIS A 114 9.22 26.70 2.82
C HIS A 114 8.80 28.07 2.28
N LYS A 115 8.58 29.04 3.18
CA LYS A 115 8.15 30.41 2.82
C LYS A 115 9.07 31.12 1.81
N ASP A 116 10.36 30.81 1.81
CA ASP A 116 11.30 31.43 0.84
C ASP A 116 11.09 30.92 -0.59
N ILE A 117 10.65 29.67 -0.77
CA ILE A 117 10.26 29.14 -2.09
C ILE A 117 9.02 29.90 -2.60
N ILE A 118 8.05 30.10 -1.73
CA ILE A 118 6.82 30.86 -2.02
C ILE A 118 7.15 32.30 -2.42
N ARG A 119 8.05 32.95 -1.67
CA ARG A 119 8.52 34.31 -1.97
C ARG A 119 9.30 34.37 -3.29
N TYR A 120 10.14 33.38 -3.56
CA TYR A 120 10.91 33.29 -4.80
C TYR A 120 9.98 33.25 -6.03
N GLN A 121 8.97 32.37 -6.00
CA GLN A 121 7.96 32.32 -7.05
C GLN A 121 7.15 33.62 -7.17
N HIS A 122 6.81 34.26 -6.03
CA HIS A 122 6.09 35.53 -6.06
C HIS A 122 6.89 36.63 -6.77
N THR A 123 8.20 36.72 -6.49
CA THR A 123 9.10 37.66 -7.19
C THR A 123 9.10 37.40 -8.69
N TYR A 124 9.13 36.13 -9.12
CA TYR A 124 9.04 35.78 -10.53
C TYR A 124 7.73 36.25 -11.17
N TYR A 125 6.58 36.04 -10.53
CA TYR A 125 5.31 36.58 -11.03
C TYR A 125 5.29 38.10 -11.13
N ASN A 126 5.91 38.81 -10.19
CA ASN A 126 6.02 40.27 -10.26
C ASN A 126 6.88 40.70 -11.46
N GLN A 127 7.96 39.98 -11.77
CA GLN A 127 8.79 40.22 -12.96
C GLN A 127 8.01 39.98 -14.26
N LEU A 128 7.12 38.99 -14.28
CA LEU A 128 6.19 38.75 -15.38
C LEU A 128 5.01 39.74 -15.44
N GLN A 129 4.93 40.71 -14.51
CA GLN A 129 3.79 41.61 -14.34
C GLN A 129 2.44 40.85 -14.18
N SER A 130 2.51 39.64 -13.64
CA SER A 130 1.34 38.79 -13.40
C SER A 130 0.61 39.21 -12.13
N ARG A 131 -0.72 39.09 -12.12
CA ARG A 131 -1.55 39.29 -10.91
C ARG A 131 -1.55 38.09 -9.96
N ARG A 132 -0.90 36.98 -10.36
CA ARG A 132 -0.80 35.76 -9.52
C ARG A 132 0.14 36.01 -8.35
N THR A 133 -0.14 35.36 -7.22
CA THR A 133 0.67 35.48 -6.01
C THR A 133 1.39 34.17 -5.69
N GLY A 134 2.54 34.25 -5.02
CA GLY A 134 3.24 33.04 -4.57
C GLY A 134 2.40 32.22 -3.59
N THR A 135 1.57 32.86 -2.76
CA THR A 135 0.68 32.17 -1.82
C THR A 135 -0.41 31.37 -2.52
N ALA A 136 -1.01 31.91 -3.59
CA ALA A 136 -1.97 31.18 -4.42
C ALA A 136 -1.28 30.02 -5.16
N TRP A 137 -0.09 30.26 -5.70
CA TRP A 137 0.74 29.21 -6.31
C TRP A 137 1.04 28.07 -5.33
N ALA A 138 1.44 28.39 -4.10
CA ALA A 138 1.75 27.37 -3.09
C ALA A 138 0.53 26.49 -2.79
N LYS A 139 -0.66 27.07 -2.67
CA LYS A 139 -1.92 26.31 -2.51
C LYS A 139 -2.15 25.34 -3.67
N HIS A 140 -1.98 25.81 -4.91
CA HIS A 140 -2.14 24.99 -6.10
C HIS A 140 -1.13 23.84 -6.15
N VAL A 141 0.14 24.10 -5.85
CA VAL A 141 1.20 23.09 -5.80
C VAL A 141 0.94 22.05 -4.70
N ILE A 142 0.62 22.48 -3.48
CA ILE A 142 0.31 21.58 -2.36
C ILE A 142 -0.89 20.69 -2.72
N THR A 143 -1.94 21.25 -3.32
CA THR A 143 -3.11 20.49 -3.75
C THR A 143 -2.74 19.43 -4.79
N LYS A 144 -1.88 19.77 -5.76
CA LYS A 144 -1.42 18.81 -6.77
C LYS A 144 -0.55 17.70 -6.17
N LEU A 145 0.28 18.01 -5.17
CA LEU A 145 1.08 17.03 -4.43
C LEU A 145 0.18 16.07 -3.63
N TRP A 146 -0.82 16.58 -2.91
CA TRP A 146 -1.80 15.72 -2.23
C TRP A 146 -2.56 14.82 -3.19
N ASN A 147 -2.96 15.35 -4.35
CA ASN A 147 -3.60 14.54 -5.38
C ASN A 147 -2.66 13.45 -5.92
N MET A 148 -1.37 13.72 -6.07
CA MET A 148 -0.36 12.72 -6.43
C MET A 148 -0.28 11.62 -5.36
N THR A 149 -0.17 11.99 -4.07
CA THR A 149 -0.15 11.01 -2.97
C THR A 149 -1.41 10.16 -2.93
N TYR A 150 -2.58 10.78 -3.13
CA TYR A 150 -3.86 10.09 -3.22
C TYR A 150 -3.88 9.08 -4.37
N GLN A 151 -3.40 9.46 -5.56
CA GLN A 151 -3.36 8.56 -6.72
C GLN A 151 -2.44 7.36 -6.48
N MET A 152 -1.29 7.54 -5.83
CA MET A 152 -0.41 6.42 -5.43
C MET A 152 -1.14 5.45 -4.49
N TRP A 153 -1.83 5.98 -3.49
CA TRP A 153 -2.62 5.16 -2.57
C TRP A 153 -3.78 4.44 -3.28
N ALA A 154 -4.48 5.14 -4.19
CA ALA A 154 -5.60 4.58 -4.94
C ALA A 154 -5.15 3.45 -5.87
N GLU A 155 -4.02 3.60 -6.57
CA GLU A 155 -3.47 2.55 -7.43
C GLU A 155 -3.03 1.33 -6.62
N ARG A 156 -2.35 1.55 -5.49
CA ARG A 156 -2.03 0.49 -4.53
C ARG A 156 -3.28 -0.27 -4.08
N ASN A 157 -4.35 0.44 -3.72
CA ASN A 157 -5.59 -0.19 -3.28
C ASN A 157 -6.31 -0.93 -4.40
N ARG A 158 -6.28 -0.38 -5.61
CA ARG A 158 -6.79 -1.06 -6.80
C ARG A 158 -6.07 -2.39 -6.99
N LEU A 159 -4.75 -2.44 -6.86
CA LEU A 159 -3.97 -3.67 -6.93
C LEU A 159 -4.34 -4.65 -5.81
N LEU A 160 -4.47 -4.18 -4.57
CA LEU A 160 -4.87 -5.04 -3.45
C LEU A 160 -6.26 -5.67 -3.67
N HIS A 161 -7.26 -4.87 -4.07
CA HIS A 161 -8.66 -5.31 -4.10
C HIS A 161 -9.13 -5.89 -5.45
N ASN A 162 -8.51 -5.51 -6.58
CA ASN A 162 -8.91 -6.00 -7.90
C ASN A 162 -8.09 -7.21 -8.36
N THR A 163 -7.34 -7.83 -7.45
CA THR A 163 -6.57 -9.06 -7.71
C THR A 163 -6.80 -10.08 -6.60
N SER A 164 -6.32 -11.31 -6.78
CA SER A 164 -6.26 -12.34 -5.73
C SER A 164 -5.37 -11.95 -4.54
N THR A 165 -4.62 -10.85 -4.64
CA THR A 165 -3.66 -10.41 -3.62
C THR A 165 -4.30 -10.19 -2.26
N ILE A 166 -5.56 -9.72 -2.19
CA ILE A 166 -6.24 -9.58 -0.89
C ILE A 166 -6.43 -10.93 -0.19
N ASP A 167 -6.76 -11.98 -0.93
CA ASP A 167 -6.95 -13.31 -0.36
C ASP A 167 -5.59 -13.93 0.02
N GLU A 168 -4.58 -13.74 -0.82
CA GLU A 168 -3.19 -14.10 -0.50
C GLU A 168 -2.76 -13.48 0.84
N PHE A 169 -3.01 -12.17 1.01
CA PHE A 169 -2.62 -11.42 2.20
C PHE A 169 -3.48 -11.75 3.43
N ARG A 170 -4.66 -12.35 3.23
CA ARG A 170 -5.54 -12.85 4.29
C ARG A 170 -5.36 -14.33 4.61
N GLY A 171 -4.42 -15.01 3.94
CA GLY A 171 -4.03 -16.39 4.27
C GLY A 171 -4.64 -17.47 3.37
N LEU A 172 -4.85 -17.17 2.09
CA LEU A 172 -5.25 -18.16 1.09
C LEU A 172 -4.33 -19.40 1.07
N GLU A 173 -3.02 -19.22 1.25
CA GLU A 173 -2.07 -20.34 1.32
C GLU A 173 -2.38 -21.27 2.51
N SER A 174 -2.60 -20.69 3.69
CA SER A 174 -2.99 -21.41 4.91
C SER A 174 -4.31 -22.16 4.72
N LEU A 175 -5.29 -21.51 4.07
CA LEU A 175 -6.57 -22.11 3.71
C LEU A 175 -6.39 -23.32 2.79
N GLU A 176 -5.64 -23.19 1.70
CA GLU A 176 -5.38 -24.29 0.76
C GLU A 176 -4.62 -25.45 1.41
N LEU A 177 -3.65 -25.15 2.28
CA LEU A 177 -2.90 -26.17 3.02
C LEU A 177 -3.83 -26.94 3.99
N SER A 178 -4.68 -26.24 4.74
CA SER A 178 -5.62 -26.86 5.66
C SER A 178 -6.64 -27.75 4.93
N ILE A 179 -7.15 -27.32 3.77
CA ILE A 179 -8.03 -28.14 2.93
C ILE A 179 -7.32 -29.43 2.47
N LYS A 180 -6.06 -29.34 2.02
CA LYS A 180 -5.27 -30.52 1.63
C LYS A 180 -5.07 -31.49 2.80
N ILE A 181 -4.79 -30.97 3.99
CA ILE A 181 -4.68 -31.77 5.23
C ILE A 181 -6.01 -32.49 5.49
N GLU A 182 -7.14 -31.79 5.48
CA GLU A 182 -8.45 -32.40 5.72
C GLU A 182 -8.81 -33.45 4.67
N LEU A 183 -8.60 -33.18 3.38
CA LEU A 183 -8.84 -34.15 2.32
C LEU A 183 -8.00 -35.42 2.49
N SER A 184 -6.73 -35.30 2.89
CA SER A 184 -5.86 -36.45 3.16
C SER A 184 -6.34 -37.28 4.36
N ARG A 185 -6.98 -36.65 5.35
CA ARG A 185 -7.59 -37.33 6.51
C ARG A 185 -8.87 -38.07 6.15
N GLY A 186 -9.56 -37.64 5.10
CA GLY A 186 -10.81 -38.25 4.64
C GLY A 186 -11.94 -38.16 5.67
N LEU A 187 -12.82 -39.16 5.70
CA LEU A 187 -14.04 -39.19 6.54
C LEU A 187 -13.82 -39.64 7.99
N ARG A 188 -12.57 -39.69 8.49
CA ARG A 188 -12.31 -40.04 9.91
C ARG A 188 -13.25 -39.24 10.82
N SER A 189 -13.80 -39.81 11.90
CA SER A 189 -14.72 -39.15 12.87
C SER A 189 -15.94 -38.37 12.32
N LEU A 190 -16.19 -38.36 10.99
CA LEU A 190 -17.30 -37.67 10.36
C LEU A 190 -18.34 -38.69 9.85
N PRO A 191 -19.65 -38.46 10.07
CA PRO A 191 -20.71 -39.31 9.54
C PRO A 191 -20.69 -39.39 8.01
N ARG A 192 -20.50 -40.61 7.46
CA ARG A 192 -20.44 -40.82 6.00
C ARG A 192 -21.71 -40.36 5.26
N SER A 193 -22.88 -40.52 5.88
CA SER A 193 -24.18 -40.13 5.30
C SER A 193 -24.27 -38.64 4.98
N ILE A 194 -23.57 -37.81 5.74
CA ILE A 194 -23.59 -36.36 5.59
C ILE A 194 -22.39 -35.91 4.76
N TYR A 195 -21.18 -36.34 5.12
CA TYR A 195 -19.96 -35.71 4.60
C TYR A 195 -19.34 -36.35 3.35
N SER A 196 -19.75 -37.57 2.98
CA SER A 196 -19.06 -38.33 1.90
C SER A 196 -18.98 -37.62 0.56
N HIS A 197 -19.95 -36.76 0.23
CA HIS A 197 -19.96 -36.02 -1.03
C HIS A 197 -18.92 -34.88 -1.07
N HIS A 198 -18.59 -34.27 0.07
CA HIS A 198 -17.59 -33.19 0.16
C HIS A 198 -16.14 -33.69 -0.05
N PHE A 199 -15.89 -34.99 0.17
CA PHE A 199 -14.57 -35.62 -0.03
C PHE A 199 -14.40 -36.26 -1.41
N ARG A 200 -15.36 -36.07 -2.32
CA ARG A 200 -15.21 -36.45 -3.73
C ARG A 200 -14.42 -35.42 -4.54
N LEU A 201 -14.09 -34.28 -3.92
CA LEU A 201 -13.25 -33.26 -4.51
C LEU A 201 -11.85 -33.84 -4.79
N ASP A 202 -11.37 -33.70 -6.02
CA ASP A 202 -9.98 -34.04 -6.33
C ASP A 202 -9.06 -32.99 -5.68
N PRO A 203 -8.10 -33.40 -4.81
CA PRO A 203 -7.16 -32.47 -4.18
C PRO A 203 -6.37 -31.61 -5.18
N ASN A 204 -6.21 -32.07 -6.42
CA ASN A 204 -5.52 -31.31 -7.47
C ASN A 204 -6.38 -30.17 -8.05
N THR A 205 -7.70 -30.22 -7.88
CA THR A 205 -8.64 -29.20 -8.40
C THR A 205 -8.91 -28.06 -7.42
N ILE A 206 -8.33 -28.11 -6.21
CA ILE A 206 -8.52 -27.08 -5.18
C ILE A 206 -8.10 -25.71 -5.70
N GLN A 207 -6.97 -25.63 -6.43
CA GLN A 207 -6.45 -24.36 -6.92
C GLN A 207 -7.45 -23.62 -7.81
N ASP A 208 -8.23 -24.37 -8.59
CA ASP A 208 -9.22 -23.85 -9.54
C ASP A 208 -10.51 -23.37 -8.86
N LEU A 209 -10.73 -23.73 -7.58
CA LEU A 209 -11.90 -23.28 -6.83
C LEU A 209 -11.77 -21.80 -6.43
N SER A 210 -12.91 -21.12 -6.41
CA SER A 210 -12.99 -19.76 -5.86
C SER A 210 -12.60 -19.75 -4.38
N THR A 211 -12.01 -18.64 -3.91
CA THR A 211 -11.69 -18.47 -2.49
C THR A 211 -12.92 -18.67 -1.61
N GLU A 212 -14.09 -18.21 -2.03
CA GLU A 212 -15.32 -18.35 -1.26
C GLU A 212 -15.71 -19.83 -1.09
N THR A 213 -15.65 -20.61 -2.17
CA THR A 213 -15.89 -22.06 -2.11
C THR A 213 -14.90 -22.78 -1.19
N LYS A 214 -13.61 -22.37 -1.22
CA LYS A 214 -12.58 -22.91 -0.32
C LYS A 214 -12.93 -22.62 1.14
N LYS A 215 -13.36 -21.39 1.46
CA LYS A 215 -13.76 -21.00 2.81
C LYS A 215 -14.98 -21.77 3.30
N GLU A 216 -16.05 -21.81 2.52
CA GLU A 216 -17.28 -22.54 2.85
C GLU A 216 -16.99 -24.01 3.14
N TRP A 217 -16.15 -24.64 2.30
CA TRP A 217 -15.76 -26.03 2.48
C TRP A 217 -14.98 -26.23 3.78
N LEU A 218 -13.95 -25.41 4.03
CA LEU A 218 -13.14 -25.57 5.24
C LEU A 218 -13.95 -25.26 6.50
N LEU A 219 -14.76 -24.20 6.49
CA LEU A 219 -15.66 -23.85 7.59
C LEU A 219 -16.54 -25.04 8.00
N LEU A 220 -17.20 -25.67 7.02
CA LEU A 220 -18.08 -26.81 7.27
C LEU A 220 -17.33 -28.00 7.88
N ILE A 221 -16.24 -28.42 7.23
CA ILE A 221 -15.48 -29.60 7.67
C ILE A 221 -14.82 -29.35 9.03
N ARG A 222 -14.22 -28.18 9.21
CA ARG A 222 -13.52 -27.82 10.44
C ARG A 222 -14.46 -27.68 11.62
N SER A 223 -15.63 -27.07 11.44
CA SER A 223 -16.65 -26.97 12.50
C SER A 223 -17.09 -28.35 12.99
N ALA A 224 -17.33 -29.29 12.06
CA ALA A 224 -17.69 -30.66 12.41
C ALA A 224 -16.56 -31.39 13.15
N ARG A 225 -15.32 -31.22 12.69
CA ARG A 225 -14.11 -31.80 13.31
C ARG A 225 -13.88 -31.32 14.73
N GLU A 226 -14.04 -30.03 14.98
CA GLU A 226 -13.88 -29.43 16.30
C GLU A 226 -14.97 -29.90 17.27
N ALA A 227 -16.21 -30.06 16.79
CA ALA A 227 -17.29 -30.65 17.58
C ALA A 227 -17.00 -32.11 17.99
N HIS A 228 -16.27 -32.86 17.16
CA HIS A 228 -15.82 -34.22 17.45
C HIS A 228 -14.45 -34.30 18.15
N MET A 229 -13.83 -33.16 18.49
CA MET A 229 -12.47 -33.10 19.08
C MET A 229 -11.40 -33.85 18.27
N ASP A 230 -11.54 -33.88 16.95
CA ASP A 230 -10.60 -34.56 16.02
C ASP A 230 -10.17 -33.64 14.87
N ALA A 231 -10.16 -32.33 15.13
CA ALA A 231 -9.58 -31.33 14.24
C ALA A 231 -8.05 -31.48 14.18
N PRO A 232 -7.44 -31.37 12.98
CA PRO A 232 -6.00 -31.37 12.85
C PRO A 232 -5.42 -30.10 13.49
N VAL A 233 -4.17 -30.23 13.94
CA VAL A 233 -3.39 -29.08 14.41
C VAL A 233 -2.75 -28.41 13.20
N ASP A 234 -3.17 -27.18 12.91
CA ASP A 234 -2.69 -26.34 11.80
C ASP A 234 -2.74 -24.86 12.22
N GLU A 235 -2.58 -23.94 11.26
CA GLU A 235 -2.58 -22.51 11.56
C GLU A 235 -3.92 -22.02 12.12
N PHE A 236 -5.05 -22.58 11.65
CA PHE A 236 -6.39 -22.28 12.17
C PHE A 236 -6.62 -22.78 13.59
N SER A 237 -5.70 -23.59 14.16
CA SER A 237 -5.75 -23.97 15.57
C SER A 237 -5.27 -22.86 16.51
N HIS A 238 -4.50 -21.90 16.01
CA HIS A 238 -3.81 -20.90 16.85
C HIS A 238 -3.97 -19.45 16.35
N ASN A 239 -4.58 -19.23 15.18
CA ASN A 239 -4.73 -17.91 14.57
C ASN A 239 -6.22 -17.49 14.52
N ASP A 240 -6.64 -16.62 15.46
CA ASP A 240 -8.00 -16.09 15.52
C ASP A 240 -8.38 -15.27 14.27
N ILE A 241 -7.42 -14.60 13.62
CA ILE A 241 -7.66 -13.76 12.42
C ILE A 241 -8.07 -14.64 11.23
N LEU A 242 -7.34 -15.75 11.02
CA LEU A 242 -7.66 -16.73 10.01
C LEU A 242 -9.03 -17.38 10.24
N ARG A 243 -9.35 -17.67 11.50
CA ARG A 243 -10.65 -18.25 11.87
C ARG A 243 -11.79 -17.29 11.55
N GLU A 244 -11.67 -16.02 11.97
CA GLU A 244 -12.64 -14.98 11.65
C GLU A 244 -12.82 -14.81 10.13
N TRP A 245 -11.71 -14.81 9.37
CA TRP A 245 -11.74 -14.64 7.92
C TRP A 245 -12.56 -15.71 7.17
N ILE A 246 -12.62 -16.93 7.70
CA ILE A 246 -13.41 -18.02 7.13
C ILE A 246 -14.73 -18.29 7.87
N GLY A 247 -15.03 -17.52 8.92
CA GLY A 247 -16.27 -17.63 9.72
C GLY A 247 -16.26 -18.69 10.82
N LEU A 248 -15.09 -19.19 11.24
CA LEU A 248 -14.97 -20.09 12.39
C LEU A 248 -15.06 -19.35 13.72
N ASP A 249 -15.56 -20.03 14.75
CA ASP A 249 -15.60 -19.51 16.13
C ASP A 249 -14.19 -19.17 16.65
N PRO A 250 -13.98 -18.14 17.47
CA PRO A 250 -12.69 -17.83 18.08
C PRO A 250 -12.11 -18.98 18.93
N ILE A 251 -10.79 -18.99 19.10
CA ILE A 251 -10.10 -20.01 19.91
C ILE A 251 -10.54 -19.88 21.37
N LYS A 252 -10.99 -21.00 21.96
CA LYS A 252 -11.35 -21.06 23.38
C LYS A 252 -10.09 -20.89 24.23
N ARG A 253 -9.93 -19.73 24.86
CA ARG A 253 -8.87 -19.49 25.85
C ARG A 253 -9.27 -20.16 27.16
N THR A 254 -8.44 -21.10 27.61
CA THR A 254 -8.61 -21.81 28.90
C THR A 254 -7.93 -21.06 30.02
#